data_AF-A0A502BT26-F1
#
_entry.id   AF-A0A502BT26-F1
#
_cell.length_a   1.000
_cell.length_b   1.000
_cell.length_c   1.000
_cell.angle_alpha   90.00
_cell.angle_beta   90.00
_cell.angle_gamma   90.00
#
_symmetry.space_group_name_H-M   'P 1'
#
loop_
_entity.id
_entity.type
_entity.pdbx_description
1 polymer ?
#
loop_
_entity_poly.entity_id
_entity_poly.type
_entity_poly.pdbx_seq_one_letter_code
_entity_poly.pdbx_strand_id
1 'polypeptide(L)'
;MKTPSFGTLIVIIFGAVIVALLAVGAPNSRPAPQQVATNSLPPEPTSVSGPGLTLASVNVELHDDTATYPDGPHADVINANCTACHSASMALYQPPLSADAWHKEVEKMRETFKAPVAEKDVPAIVAYLTAMSAKTAAAGTASKPDAAP
;
A
#
# COMPACT_ATOMS: atom_id res chain seq x y z
N MET A 1 -14.98 -30.35 -41.78
CA MET A 1 -14.54 -29.93 -40.43
C MET A 1 -15.78 -29.86 -39.56
N LYS A 2 -15.92 -30.71 -38.53
CA LYS A 2 -17.10 -30.73 -37.65
C LYS A 2 -16.95 -29.58 -36.65
N THR A 3 -17.84 -28.60 -36.68
CA THR A 3 -17.89 -27.55 -35.66
C THR A 3 -18.39 -28.15 -34.35
N PRO A 4 -17.75 -27.82 -33.21
CA PRO A 4 -18.22 -28.28 -31.91
C PRO A 4 -19.60 -27.68 -31.60
N SER A 5 -20.45 -28.47 -30.95
CA SER A 5 -21.76 -28.05 -30.46
C SER A 5 -21.61 -26.89 -29.46
N PHE A 6 -22.61 -25.99 -29.43
CA PHE A 6 -22.65 -24.85 -28.52
C PHE A 6 -22.50 -25.28 -27.05
N GLY A 7 -23.05 -26.44 -26.67
CA GLY A 7 -22.90 -27.00 -25.32
C GLY A 7 -21.45 -27.40 -25.01
N THR A 8 -20.73 -27.95 -25.99
CA THR A 8 -19.30 -28.28 -25.84
C THR A 8 -18.45 -27.02 -25.70
N LEU A 9 -18.80 -25.96 -26.43
CA LEU A 9 -18.09 -24.67 -26.35
C LEU A 9 -18.26 -24.02 -24.97
N ILE A 10 -19.46 -24.06 -24.40
CA ILE A 10 -19.75 -23.52 -23.06
C ILE A 10 -18.94 -24.25 -21.98
N VAL A 11 -18.89 -25.58 -22.02
CA VAL A 11 -18.15 -26.37 -21.03
C VAL A 11 -16.65 -26.08 -21.09
N ILE A 12 -16.10 -25.92 -22.29
CA ILE A 12 -14.69 -25.58 -22.48
C ILE A 12 -14.39 -24.18 -21.94
N ILE A 13 -15.26 -23.20 -22.21
CA ILE A 13 -15.08 -21.82 -21.74
C ILE A 13 -15.17 -21.75 -20.22
N PHE A 14 -16.20 -22.35 -19.62
CA PHE A 14 -16.33 -22.37 -18.15
C PHE A 14 -15.19 -23.12 -17.48
N GLY A 15 -14.76 -24.25 -18.04
CA GLY A 15 -13.60 -24.99 -17.55
C GLY A 15 -12.32 -24.16 -17.60
N ALA A 16 -12.07 -23.46 -18.71
CA ALA A 16 -10.91 -22.59 -18.87
C ALA A 16 -10.94 -21.40 -17.90
N VAL A 17 -12.10 -20.77 -17.70
CA VAL A 17 -12.27 -19.65 -16.75
C VAL A 17 -12.04 -20.11 -15.31
N ILE A 18 -12.57 -21.27 -14.91
CA ILE A 18 -12.36 -21.81 -13.55
C ILE A 18 -10.88 -22.11 -13.31
N VAL A 19 -10.20 -22.75 -14.28
CA VAL A 19 -8.76 -23.03 -14.17
C VAL A 19 -7.94 -21.73 -14.08
N ALA A 20 -8.29 -20.72 -14.88
CA ALA A 20 -7.62 -19.42 -14.83
C ALA A 20 -7.83 -18.72 -13.47
N LEU A 21 -9.04 -18.75 -12.91
CA LEU A 21 -9.32 -18.16 -11.59
C LEU A 21 -8.59 -18.89 -10.45
N LEU A 22 -8.50 -20.23 -10.52
CA LEU A 22 -7.73 -21.01 -9.54
C LEU A 22 -6.22 -20.73 -9.64
N ALA A 23 -5.69 -20.48 -10.84
CA ALA A 23 -4.27 -20.16 -11.04
C ALA A 23 -3.88 -18.75 -10.57
N VAL A 24 -4.79 -17.77 -10.63
CA VAL A 24 -4.55 -16.39 -10.18
C VAL A 24 -4.63 -16.26 -8.64
N GLY A 25 -5.33 -17.17 -7.97
CA GLY A 25 -5.52 -17.13 -6.52
C GLY A 25 -6.47 -16.02 -6.06
N ALA A 26 -6.83 -16.01 -4.77
CA ALA A 26 -7.66 -14.93 -4.21
C ALA A 26 -6.92 -13.59 -4.34
N PRO A 27 -7.61 -12.46 -4.61
CA PRO A 27 -6.97 -11.15 -4.75
C PRO A 27 -6.16 -10.73 -3.51
N ASN A 28 -6.51 -11.29 -2.34
CA ASN A 28 -5.86 -11.03 -1.06
C ASN A 28 -4.65 -11.95 -0.79
N SER A 29 -4.34 -12.90 -1.68
CA SER A 29 -3.26 -13.88 -1.54
C SER A 29 -2.04 -13.54 -2.40
N ARG A 30 -1.94 -12.31 -2.91
CA ARG A 30 -0.78 -11.88 -3.69
C ARG A 30 0.48 -11.95 -2.83
N PRO A 31 1.54 -12.67 -3.26
CA PRO A 31 2.83 -12.63 -2.60
C PRO A 31 3.33 -11.19 -2.51
N ALA A 32 4.03 -10.85 -1.42
CA ALA A 32 4.68 -9.55 -1.30
C ALA A 32 5.61 -9.31 -2.51
N PRO A 33 5.66 -8.09 -3.07
CA PRO A 33 6.59 -7.77 -4.16
C PRO A 33 8.02 -8.18 -3.78
N GLN A 34 8.66 -8.99 -4.62
CA GLN A 34 10.06 -9.34 -4.40
C GLN A 34 10.91 -8.08 -4.57
N GLN A 35 11.77 -7.80 -3.58
CA GLN A 35 12.68 -6.66 -3.64
C GLN A 35 13.62 -6.81 -4.84
N VAL A 36 13.74 -5.75 -5.63
CA VAL A 36 14.75 -5.66 -6.69
C VAL A 36 16.12 -5.73 -6.01
N ALA A 37 16.96 -6.69 -6.40
CA ALA A 37 18.27 -6.88 -5.81
C ALA A 37 19.09 -5.57 -5.91
N THR A 38 19.62 -5.12 -4.77
CA THR A 38 20.41 -3.89 -4.58
C THR A 38 21.80 -3.92 -5.23
N ASN A 39 22.10 -4.91 -6.07
CA ASN A 39 23.44 -5.17 -6.61
C ASN A 39 23.73 -4.46 -7.94
N SER A 40 23.00 -3.41 -8.30
CA SER A 40 23.35 -2.59 -9.46
C SER A 40 24.60 -1.76 -9.13
N LEU A 41 25.65 -1.81 -9.97
CA LEU A 41 26.82 -0.96 -9.81
C LEU A 41 26.39 0.52 -9.85
N PRO A 42 26.94 1.40 -8.99
CA PRO A 42 26.67 2.83 -9.04
C PRO A 42 26.96 3.41 -10.43
N PRO A 43 26.11 4.28 -10.99
CA PRO A 43 26.41 4.99 -12.23
C PRO A 43 27.65 5.89 -12.03
N GLU A 44 28.46 6.07 -13.08
CA GLU A 44 29.61 6.98 -13.00
C GLU A 44 29.16 8.42 -12.71
N PRO A 45 29.90 9.15 -11.83
CA PRO A 45 29.52 10.51 -11.47
C PRO A 45 29.61 11.44 -12.67
N THR A 46 28.52 12.13 -12.96
CA THR A 46 28.42 13.15 -14.02
C THR A 46 28.20 14.54 -13.41
N SER A 47 28.68 15.60 -14.05
CA SER A 47 28.44 16.97 -13.60
C SER A 47 28.18 17.93 -14.77
N VAL A 48 27.43 19.00 -14.48
CA VAL A 48 27.17 20.10 -15.41
C VAL A 48 27.40 21.44 -14.71
N SER A 49 28.08 22.37 -15.39
CA SER A 49 28.41 23.69 -14.86
C SER A 49 27.75 24.81 -15.67
N GLY A 50 27.19 25.79 -14.97
CA GLY A 50 26.71 27.06 -15.52
C GLY A 50 27.27 28.25 -14.72
N PRO A 51 26.91 29.50 -15.08
CA PRO A 51 27.39 30.68 -14.36
C PRO A 51 26.98 30.61 -12.87
N GLY A 52 27.96 30.45 -11.99
CA GLY A 52 27.77 30.47 -10.54
C GLY A 52 27.26 29.18 -9.89
N LEU A 53 27.05 28.08 -10.63
CA LEU A 53 26.62 26.79 -10.05
C LEU A 53 27.12 25.58 -10.85
N THR A 54 27.54 24.54 -10.13
CA THR A 54 27.83 23.21 -10.67
C THR A 54 26.92 22.19 -9.99
N LEU A 55 26.20 21.41 -10.80
CA LEU A 55 25.41 20.27 -10.32
C LEU A 55 26.23 19.01 -10.53
N ALA A 56 26.44 18.24 -9.46
CA ALA A 56 27.09 16.94 -9.52
C ALA A 56 26.06 15.84 -9.20
N SER A 57 26.06 14.79 -10.00
CA SER A 57 25.36 13.55 -9.69
C SER A 57 26.05 12.88 -8.51
N VAL A 58 25.30 12.71 -7.43
CA VAL A 58 25.75 12.00 -6.22
C VAL A 58 24.85 10.80 -5.99
N ASN A 59 25.40 9.74 -5.43
CA ASN A 59 24.62 8.60 -4.98
C ASN A 59 24.04 8.89 -3.59
N VAL A 60 22.77 8.54 -3.39
CA VAL A 60 22.10 8.57 -2.08
C VAL A 60 21.58 7.17 -1.82
N GLU A 61 22.13 6.52 -0.81
CA GLU A 61 21.64 5.23 -0.33
C GLU A 61 20.39 5.46 0.53
N LEU A 62 19.27 4.84 0.16
CA LEU A 62 18.05 4.82 0.97
C LEU A 62 17.99 3.53 1.76
N HIS A 63 17.67 3.63 3.05
CA HIS A 63 17.39 2.45 3.86
C HIS A 63 16.04 1.85 3.46
N ASP A 64 15.93 0.52 3.53
CA ASP A 64 14.67 -0.17 3.35
C ASP A 64 13.64 0.22 4.43
N ASP A 65 12.42 0.56 4.01
CA ASP A 65 11.27 0.74 4.91
C ASP A 65 10.30 -0.44 4.76
N THR A 66 10.55 -1.50 5.53
CA THR A 66 9.71 -2.71 5.55
C THR A 66 8.61 -2.64 6.61
N ALA A 67 8.26 -1.44 7.09
CA ALA A 67 7.26 -1.29 8.15
C ALA A 67 5.86 -1.69 7.66
N THR A 68 5.21 -2.57 8.41
CA THR A 68 3.81 -2.95 8.23
C THR A 68 2.92 -2.26 9.24
N TYR A 69 1.62 -2.21 8.95
CA TYR A 69 0.63 -1.81 9.95
C TYR A 69 0.66 -2.80 11.13
N PRO A 70 0.72 -2.33 12.39
CA PRO A 70 0.75 -3.17 13.58
C PRO A 70 -0.42 -4.17 13.65
N ASP A 71 -0.19 -5.28 14.33
CA ASP A 71 -1.22 -6.31 14.53
C ASP A 71 -2.47 -5.76 15.21
N GLY A 72 -3.63 -6.26 14.78
CA GLY A 72 -4.93 -5.87 15.30
C GLY A 72 -6.09 -6.27 14.37
N PRO A 73 -7.34 -6.01 14.77
CA PRO A 73 -8.51 -6.26 13.93
C PRO A 73 -8.39 -5.53 12.59
N HIS A 74 -8.52 -6.25 11.47
CA HIS A 74 -8.39 -5.73 10.09
C HIS A 74 -6.97 -5.34 9.65
N ALA A 75 -5.93 -5.69 10.42
CA ALA A 75 -4.54 -5.45 10.04
C ALA A 75 -4.15 -6.16 8.73
N ASP A 76 -4.72 -7.34 8.49
CA ASP A 76 -4.56 -8.11 7.24
C ASP A 76 -5.12 -7.35 6.04
N VAL A 77 -6.33 -6.78 6.18
CA VAL A 77 -7.00 -6.03 5.10
C VAL A 77 -6.20 -4.79 4.74
N ILE A 78 -5.76 -3.98 5.70
CA ILE A 78 -5.00 -2.76 5.41
C ILE A 78 -3.60 -3.05 4.88
N ASN A 79 -2.90 -4.06 5.42
CA ASN A 79 -1.58 -4.47 4.91
C ASN A 79 -1.65 -5.01 3.48
N ALA A 80 -2.76 -5.65 3.08
CA ALA A 80 -2.95 -6.13 1.72
C ALA A 80 -3.28 -5.03 0.69
N ASN A 81 -3.82 -3.89 1.14
CA ASN A 81 -4.40 -2.88 0.25
C ASN A 81 -3.63 -1.55 0.22
N CYS A 82 -2.89 -1.19 1.27
CA CYS A 82 -2.38 0.17 1.46
C CYS A 82 -0.85 0.32 1.42
N THR A 83 -0.09 -0.78 1.26
CA THR A 83 1.39 -0.77 1.25
C THR A 83 2.01 -0.87 -0.14
N ALA A 84 1.17 -0.89 -1.19
CA ALA A 84 1.62 -1.04 -2.57
C ALA A 84 2.26 0.22 -3.17
N CYS A 85 1.92 1.40 -2.64
CA CYS A 85 2.34 2.69 -3.21
C CYS A 85 3.20 3.55 -2.25
N HIS A 86 3.06 3.33 -0.95
CA HIS A 86 3.82 4.02 0.09
C HIS A 86 3.93 3.10 1.31
N SER A 87 4.86 3.40 2.22
CA SER A 87 4.99 2.63 3.46
C SER A 87 3.83 2.90 4.43
N ALA A 88 3.64 2.01 5.40
CA ALA A 88 2.59 2.14 6.42
C ALA A 88 2.79 3.37 7.31
N SER A 89 4.04 3.80 7.49
CA SER A 89 4.40 4.95 8.33
C SER A 89 3.71 6.24 7.88
N MET A 90 3.50 6.44 6.57
CA MET A 90 2.84 7.64 6.05
C MET A 90 1.42 7.84 6.59
N ALA A 91 0.67 6.76 6.79
CA ALA A 91 -0.65 6.81 7.42
C ALA A 91 -0.55 6.86 8.95
N LEU A 92 0.37 6.10 9.55
CA LEU A 92 0.53 6.02 11.01
C LEU A 92 1.04 7.32 11.64
N TYR A 93 1.74 8.17 10.87
CA TYR A 93 2.22 9.48 11.32
C TYR A 93 1.20 10.61 11.18
N GLN A 94 0.00 10.36 10.65
CA GLN A 94 -1.03 11.38 10.63
C GLN A 94 -1.46 11.74 12.06
N PRO A 95 -1.86 13.00 12.31
CA PRO A 95 -2.50 13.35 13.58
C PRO A 95 -3.76 12.49 13.78
N PRO A 96 -4.25 12.33 15.03
CA PRO A 96 -5.48 11.60 15.25
C PRO A 96 -6.65 12.18 14.44
N LEU A 97 -7.20 11.39 13.51
CA LEU A 97 -8.34 11.80 12.68
C LEU A 97 -9.62 11.07 13.10
N SER A 98 -10.77 11.68 12.79
CA SER A 98 -12.07 11.03 12.92
C SER A 98 -12.28 9.96 11.84
N ALA A 99 -13.26 9.08 12.04
CA ALA A 99 -13.62 8.06 11.05
C ALA A 99 -14.00 8.68 9.69
N ASP A 100 -14.76 9.79 9.68
CA ASP A 100 -15.14 10.49 8.44
C ASP A 100 -13.92 11.08 7.71
N ALA A 101 -12.94 11.59 8.45
CA ALA A 101 -11.71 12.11 7.85
C ALA A 101 -10.87 10.97 7.27
N TRP A 102 -10.75 9.84 7.98
CA TRP A 102 -10.10 8.65 7.44
C TRP A 102 -10.81 8.09 6.21
N HIS A 103 -12.14 8.06 6.21
CA HIS A 103 -12.93 7.65 5.06
C HIS A 103 -12.58 8.50 3.83
N LYS A 104 -12.50 9.84 3.99
CA LYS A 104 -12.11 10.73 2.89
C LYS A 104 -10.69 10.46 2.38
N GLU A 105 -9.73 10.20 3.27
CA GLU A 105 -8.37 9.86 2.84
C GLU A 105 -8.32 8.51 2.11
N VAL A 106 -9.02 7.48 2.61
CA VAL A 106 -9.11 6.18 1.93
C VAL A 106 -9.78 6.32 0.57
N GLU A 107 -10.87 7.08 0.46
CA GLU A 107 -11.52 7.35 -0.82
C GLU A 107 -10.64 8.15 -1.77
N LYS A 108 -9.86 9.11 -1.28
CA LYS A 108 -8.86 9.81 -2.08
C LYS A 108 -7.81 8.84 -2.65
N MET A 109 -7.36 7.86 -1.86
CA MET A 109 -6.44 6.83 -2.37
C MET A 109 -7.08 6.03 -3.51
N ARG A 110 -8.35 5.65 -3.36
CA ARG A 110 -9.11 4.88 -4.36
C ARG A 110 -9.41 5.67 -5.62
N GLU A 111 -9.99 6.85 -5.46
CA GLU A 111 -10.58 7.61 -6.56
C GLU A 111 -9.58 8.49 -7.26
N THR A 112 -8.69 9.15 -6.50
CA THR A 112 -7.69 10.06 -7.07
C THR A 112 -6.42 9.31 -7.46
N PHE A 113 -5.87 8.53 -6.53
CA PHE A 113 -4.60 7.81 -6.74
C PHE A 113 -4.78 6.40 -7.32
N LYS A 114 -6.03 5.97 -7.57
CA LYS A 114 -6.36 4.69 -8.22
C LYS A 114 -5.83 3.46 -7.48
N ALA A 115 -5.70 3.55 -6.16
CA ALA A 115 -5.40 2.40 -5.33
C ALA A 115 -6.47 1.32 -5.54
N PRO A 116 -6.09 0.06 -5.81
CA PRO A 116 -7.03 -1.01 -6.17
C PRO A 116 -7.74 -1.60 -4.94
N VAL A 117 -8.34 -0.75 -4.11
CA VAL A 117 -9.08 -1.15 -2.91
C VAL A 117 -10.55 -1.36 -3.26
N ALA A 118 -11.08 -2.54 -2.94
CA ALA A 118 -12.51 -2.81 -3.15
C ALA A 118 -13.36 -2.00 -2.17
N GLU A 119 -14.51 -1.51 -2.63
CA GLU A 119 -15.43 -0.68 -1.82
C GLU A 119 -15.87 -1.39 -0.54
N LYS A 120 -16.07 -2.72 -0.61
CA LYS A 120 -16.41 -3.56 0.56
C LYS A 120 -15.35 -3.57 1.66
N ASP A 121 -14.10 -3.24 1.34
CA ASP A 121 -12.98 -3.30 2.29
C ASP A 121 -12.72 -1.92 2.94
N VAL A 122 -13.30 -0.84 2.40
CA VAL A 122 -13.17 0.52 2.94
C VAL A 122 -13.60 0.62 4.41
N PRO A 123 -14.74 0.06 4.85
CA PRO A 123 -15.16 0.17 6.25
C PRO A 123 -14.14 -0.46 7.21
N ALA A 124 -13.54 -1.60 6.85
CA ALA A 124 -12.55 -2.29 7.68
C ALA A 124 -11.24 -1.49 7.80
N ILE A 125 -10.80 -0.88 6.70
CA ILE A 125 -9.61 -0.03 6.67
C ILE A 125 -9.83 1.24 7.51
N VAL A 126 -10.97 1.90 7.37
CA VAL A 126 -11.32 3.10 8.16
C VAL A 126 -11.42 2.77 9.65
N ALA A 127 -12.02 1.64 10.00
CA ALA A 127 -12.08 1.17 11.38
C ALA A 127 -10.69 0.97 11.98
N TYR A 128 -9.77 0.33 11.23
CA TYR A 128 -8.38 0.14 11.67
C TYR A 128 -7.67 1.48 11.93
N LEU A 129 -7.71 2.40 10.96
CA LEU A 129 -7.02 3.70 11.05
C LEU A 129 -7.57 4.57 12.19
N THR A 130 -8.88 4.50 12.41
CA THR A 130 -9.54 5.21 13.52
C THR A 130 -9.10 4.65 14.87
N ALA A 131 -8.99 3.33 15.01
CA ALA A 131 -8.49 2.70 16.24
C ALA A 131 -7.03 3.10 16.52
N MET A 132 -6.19 3.13 15.47
CA MET A 132 -4.80 3.60 15.59
C MET A 132 -4.73 5.07 16.00
N SER A 133 -5.59 5.93 15.44
CA SER A 133 -5.68 7.34 15.83
C SER A 133 -6.06 7.54 17.29
N ALA A 134 -7.01 6.74 17.79
CA ALA A 134 -7.39 6.77 19.21
C ALA A 134 -6.21 6.38 20.12
N LYS A 135 -5.41 5.38 19.73
CA LYS A 135 -4.19 4.98 20.44
C LYS A 135 -3.13 6.09 20.46
N THR A 136 -2.93 6.77 19.33
CA THR A 136 -2.00 7.91 19.22
C THR A 136 -2.47 9.09 20.06
N ALA A 137 -3.77 9.39 20.07
CA ALA A 137 -4.33 10.44 20.92
C ALA A 137 -4.09 10.16 22.41
N ALA A 138 -4.35 8.91 22.85
CA ALA A 138 -4.10 8.49 24.23
C ALA A 138 -2.62 8.57 24.63
N ALA A 139 -1.70 8.17 23.74
CA ALA A 139 -0.26 8.30 23.96
C ALA A 139 0.18 9.77 24.07
N GLY A 140 -0.35 10.64 23.21
CA GLY A 140 -0.08 12.08 23.24
C GLY A 140 -0.54 12.77 24.54
N THR A 141 -1.62 12.27 25.17
CA THR A 141 -2.06 12.75 26.49
C THR A 141 -1.16 12.27 27.63
N ALA A 142 -0.51 11.12 27.49
CA ALA A 142 0.38 10.56 28.51
C ALA A 142 1.82 11.12 28.46
N SER A 143 2.24 11.67 27.32
CA SER A 143 3.62 12.15 27.11
C SER A 143 3.83 13.65 27.34
N LYS A 144 2.82 14.42 27.77
CA LYS A 144 3.03 15.83 28.17
C LYS A 144 3.72 15.84 29.55
N PRO A 145 5.02 16.19 29.68
CA PRO A 145 5.60 16.38 30.99
C PRO A 145 4.95 17.61 31.60
N ASP A 146 4.59 17.53 32.88
CA ASP A 146 4.10 18.67 33.63
C ASP A 146 5.05 19.85 33.42
N ALA A 147 4.50 20.96 32.93
CA ALA A 147 5.21 22.22 32.90
C ALA A 147 5.48 22.61 34.36
N ALA A 148 6.71 22.41 34.80
CA ALA A 148 7.18 22.91 36.09
C ALA A 148 7.07 24.45 36.11
N PRO A 149 6.74 25.05 37.27
CA PRO A 149 6.49 26.49 37.42
C PRO A 149 7.69 27.37 37.11
#